data_AF-A0A8I0DSZ3-F1
#
_entry.id   AF-A0A8I0DSZ3-F1
#
_cell.length_a   1.000
_cell.length_b   1.000
_cell.length_c   1.000
_cell.angle_alpha   90.00
_cell.angle_beta   90.00
_cell.angle_gamma   90.00
#
_symmetry.space_group_name_H-M   'P 1'
#
loop_
_entity.id
_entity.type
_entity.pdbx_description
1 polymer ?
#
loop_
_entity_poly.entity_id
_entity_poly.type
_entity_poly.pdbx_seq_one_letter_code
_entity_poly.pdbx_strand_id
1 'polypeptide(L)'
;MLQWKIFMVMALIGHILCGISDGFLTYAPNGKVDLTNFKDYEKSKVAFHGMPLKNLSVAMLLGVCAMTLEIFGYIALCDWMQQYSETYYLIMLIATLVMFINLALHHLFCCLVEWFFVKLNLTEEALHAVWDFFKTTCYTMYLGYLGMLVFAAAFFIAVVTGKTSLPAWACIFNLLPLAIVILPTKLPAKANVIGVIMFAGLLFLI
;
A
#
# COMPACT_ATOMS: atom_id res chain seq x y z
N MET A 1 -1.32 -6.19 -25.43
CA MET A 1 0.06 -6.52 -25.00
C MET A 1 0.90 -5.31 -24.62
N LEU A 2 1.23 -4.36 -25.52
CA LEU A 2 2.08 -3.19 -25.17
C LEU A 2 1.45 -2.27 -24.10
N GLN A 3 0.12 -2.13 -24.11
CA GLN A 3 -0.61 -1.27 -23.17
C GLN A 3 -0.55 -1.77 -21.71
N TRP A 4 -0.64 -3.08 -21.46
CA TRP A 4 -0.54 -3.62 -20.09
C TRP A 4 0.85 -3.40 -19.49
N LYS A 5 1.91 -3.58 -20.28
CA LYS A 5 3.27 -3.36 -19.80
C LYS A 5 3.50 -1.92 -19.36
N ILE A 6 2.92 -0.94 -20.06
CA ILE A 6 2.99 0.47 -19.64
C ILE A 6 2.32 0.65 -18.27
N PHE A 7 1.12 0.12 -18.07
CA PHE A 7 0.41 0.22 -16.80
C PHE A 7 1.09 -0.55 -15.66
N MET A 8 1.71 -1.70 -15.95
CA MET A 8 2.50 -2.44 -14.97
C MET A 8 3.80 -1.70 -14.59
N VAL A 9 4.44 -1.01 -15.54
CA VAL A 9 5.55 -0.09 -15.25
C VAL A 9 5.08 1.07 -14.38
N MET A 10 3.89 1.64 -14.67
CA MET A 10 3.31 2.68 -13.82
C MET A 10 3.09 2.17 -12.39
N ALA A 11 2.58 0.94 -12.20
CA ALA A 11 2.42 0.38 -10.87
C ALA A 11 3.75 0.11 -10.16
N LEU A 12 4.78 -0.33 -10.88
CA LEU A 12 6.12 -0.46 -10.32
C LEU A 12 6.66 0.88 -9.83
N ILE A 13 6.53 1.95 -10.64
CA ILE A 13 6.89 3.31 -10.24
C ILE A 13 6.04 3.75 -9.05
N GLY A 14 4.74 3.48 -9.08
CA GLY A 14 3.80 3.74 -8.00
C GLY A 14 4.29 3.17 -6.68
N HIS A 15 4.53 1.86 -6.61
CA HIS A 15 5.03 1.23 -5.37
C HIS A 15 6.36 1.81 -4.89
N ILE A 16 7.29 2.17 -5.79
CA ILE A 16 8.54 2.84 -5.39
C ILE A 16 8.24 4.20 -4.74
N LEU A 17 7.39 5.01 -5.38
CA LEU A 17 7.01 6.33 -4.86
C LEU A 17 6.20 6.23 -3.55
N CYS A 18 5.35 5.23 -3.42
CA CYS A 18 4.59 4.95 -2.20
C CYS A 18 5.54 4.53 -1.07
N GLY A 19 6.55 3.69 -1.35
CA GLY A 19 7.59 3.36 -0.37
C GLY A 19 8.45 4.56 0.04
N ILE A 20 8.70 5.50 -0.86
CA ILE A 20 9.34 6.79 -0.53
C ILE A 20 8.42 7.65 0.35
N SER A 21 7.12 7.70 0.04
CA SER A 21 6.10 8.38 0.86
C SER A 21 6.07 7.81 2.28
N ASP A 22 6.01 6.49 2.43
CA ASP A 22 6.09 5.80 3.73
C ASP A 22 7.38 6.14 4.48
N GLY A 23 8.48 6.36 3.77
CA GLY A 23 9.75 6.81 4.35
C GLY A 23 9.64 8.17 5.03
N PHE A 24 8.91 9.12 4.43
CA PHE A 24 8.66 10.43 5.04
C PHE A 24 7.81 10.38 6.31
N LEU A 25 6.96 9.35 6.46
CA LEU A 25 6.14 9.11 7.66
C LEU A 25 6.94 8.35 8.72
N THR A 26 7.64 7.30 8.29
CA THR A 26 8.34 6.36 9.17
C THR A 26 9.59 6.97 9.81
N TYR A 27 10.26 7.90 9.13
CA TYR A 27 11.52 8.48 9.60
C TYR A 27 11.35 9.96 9.96
N ALA A 28 11.21 10.22 11.25
CA ALA A 28 11.24 11.56 11.81
C ALA A 28 12.66 11.98 12.20
N PRO A 29 12.91 13.29 12.46
CA PRO A 29 14.23 13.78 12.85
C PRO A 29 14.83 13.06 14.07
N ASN A 30 13.98 12.57 14.99
CA ASN A 30 14.40 11.91 16.22
C ASN A 30 14.34 10.37 16.14
N GLY A 31 14.29 9.82 14.92
CA GLY A 31 14.33 8.39 14.67
C GLY A 31 13.04 7.84 14.08
N LYS A 32 12.89 6.52 14.21
CA LYS A 32 11.77 5.81 13.58
C LYS A 32 10.48 6.05 14.36
N VAL A 33 9.46 6.54 13.66
CA VAL A 33 8.09 6.66 14.15
C VAL A 33 7.41 5.30 14.02
N ASP A 34 6.76 4.87 15.09
CA ASP A 34 5.84 3.74 15.08
C ASP A 34 4.44 4.28 15.39
N LEU A 35 3.43 3.93 14.60
CA LEU A 35 2.05 4.34 14.85
C LEU A 35 1.54 3.84 16.22
N THR A 36 2.13 2.78 16.76
CA THR A 36 1.82 2.33 18.14
C THR A 36 2.28 3.32 19.20
N ASN A 37 3.24 4.20 18.89
CA ASN A 37 3.66 5.27 19.79
C ASN A 37 2.55 6.29 20.04
N PHE A 38 1.57 6.46 19.12
CA PHE A 38 0.42 7.36 19.31
C PHE A 38 -0.45 7.03 20.53
N LYS A 39 -0.25 5.87 21.17
CA LYS A 39 -0.87 5.52 22.45
C LYS A 39 -0.19 6.15 23.67
N ASP A 40 1.01 6.70 23.48
CA ASP A 40 1.88 7.24 24.51
C ASP A 40 2.30 8.66 24.11
N TYR A 41 1.83 9.64 24.89
CA TYR A 41 2.06 11.04 24.60
C TYR A 41 3.54 11.42 24.62
N GLU A 42 4.29 11.01 25.64
CA GLU A 42 5.71 11.37 25.76
C GLU A 42 6.53 10.79 24.61
N LYS A 43 6.27 9.54 24.22
CA LYS A 43 6.93 8.94 23.06
C LYS A 43 6.56 9.64 21.75
N SER A 44 5.28 9.96 21.57
CA SER A 44 4.80 10.64 20.36
C SER A 44 5.40 12.04 20.23
N LYS A 45 5.36 12.82 21.31
CA LYS A 45 5.94 14.16 21.35
C LYS A 45 7.42 14.15 20.98
N VAL A 46 8.20 13.23 21.55
CA VAL A 46 9.63 13.08 21.22
C VAL A 46 9.81 12.66 19.76
N ALA A 47 9.05 11.70 19.27
CA ALA A 47 9.16 11.20 17.89
C ALA A 47 8.91 12.31 16.86
N PHE A 48 7.87 13.13 17.07
CA PHE A 48 7.44 14.18 16.15
C PHE A 48 8.10 15.55 16.38
N HIS A 49 8.91 15.71 17.43
CA HIS A 49 9.56 16.98 17.74
C HIS A 49 10.47 17.46 16.60
N GLY A 50 10.20 18.64 16.07
CA GLY A 50 10.94 19.21 14.94
C GLY A 50 10.56 18.63 13.57
N MET A 51 9.53 17.79 13.47
CA MET A 51 9.07 17.25 12.20
C MET A 51 8.56 18.36 11.26
N PRO A 52 9.11 18.48 10.03
CA PRO A 52 8.64 19.50 9.10
C PRO A 52 7.26 19.15 8.54
N LEU A 53 6.28 20.05 8.68
CA LEU A 53 4.95 19.91 8.06
C LEU A 53 5.02 19.66 6.54
N LYS A 54 6.03 20.24 5.87
CA LYS A 54 6.28 20.03 4.44
C LYS A 54 6.51 18.55 4.11
N ASN A 55 7.24 17.81 4.95
CA ASN A 55 7.49 16.38 4.70
C ASN A 55 6.19 15.59 4.75
N LEU A 56 5.35 15.86 5.74
CA LEU A 56 4.04 15.21 5.88
C LEU A 56 3.09 15.56 4.73
N SER A 57 3.07 16.83 4.28
CA SER A 57 2.29 17.24 3.11
C SER A 57 2.79 16.60 1.81
N VAL A 58 4.11 16.47 1.64
CA VAL A 58 4.70 15.78 0.49
C VAL A 58 4.38 14.28 0.54
N ALA A 59 4.51 13.64 1.70
CA ALA A 59 4.16 12.23 1.89
C ALA A 59 2.70 11.98 1.49
N MET A 60 1.79 12.81 1.98
CA MET A 60 0.35 12.74 1.68
C MET A 60 0.08 12.80 0.17
N LEU A 61 0.57 13.84 -0.51
CA LEU A 61 0.34 14.01 -1.95
C LEU A 61 1.01 12.89 -2.76
N LEU A 62 2.27 12.59 -2.44
CA LEU A 62 3.04 11.55 -3.12
C LEU A 62 2.38 10.18 -2.98
N GLY A 63 1.86 9.85 -1.80
CA GLY A 63 1.18 8.58 -1.55
C GLY A 63 -0.09 8.44 -2.38
N VAL A 64 -0.94 9.48 -2.43
CA VAL A 64 -2.16 9.45 -3.27
C VAL A 64 -1.81 9.32 -4.76
N CYS A 65 -0.83 10.10 -5.24
CA CYS A 65 -0.35 9.98 -6.62
C CYS A 65 0.23 8.59 -6.91
N ALA A 66 1.03 8.04 -5.99
CA ALA A 66 1.64 6.73 -6.13
C ALA A 66 0.60 5.61 -6.21
N MET A 67 -0.36 5.59 -5.30
CA MET A 67 -1.44 4.61 -5.31
C MET A 67 -2.37 4.74 -6.54
N THR A 68 -2.49 5.95 -7.10
CA THR A 68 -3.15 6.17 -8.40
C THR A 68 -2.38 5.55 -9.56
N LEU A 69 -1.05 5.48 -9.50
CA LEU A 69 -0.25 4.75 -10.50
C LEU A 69 -0.35 3.23 -10.29
N GLU A 70 -0.35 2.79 -9.04
CA GLU A 70 -0.50 1.37 -8.67
C GLU A 70 -1.79 0.78 -9.22
N ILE A 71 -2.94 1.44 -9.01
CA ILE A 71 -4.24 0.92 -9.46
C ILE A 71 -4.27 0.60 -10.97
N PHE A 72 -3.56 1.37 -11.81
CA PHE A 72 -3.50 1.08 -13.25
C PHE A 72 -2.85 -0.27 -13.55
N GLY A 73 -1.77 -0.64 -12.86
CA GLY A 73 -1.13 -1.94 -13.07
C GLY A 73 -1.98 -3.10 -12.57
N TYR A 74 -2.70 -2.92 -11.47
CA TYR A 74 -3.63 -3.96 -10.99
C TYR A 74 -4.84 -4.12 -11.92
N ILE A 75 -5.39 -3.03 -12.45
CA ILE A 75 -6.44 -3.09 -13.49
C ILE A 75 -5.90 -3.77 -14.75
N ALA A 76 -4.66 -3.49 -15.16
CA ALA A 76 -4.03 -4.16 -16.29
C ALA A 76 -3.86 -5.67 -16.06
N LEU A 77 -3.53 -6.10 -14.84
CA LEU A 77 -3.52 -7.52 -14.48
C LEU A 77 -4.92 -8.14 -14.52
N CYS A 78 -5.95 -7.40 -14.13
CA CYS A 78 -7.34 -7.84 -14.26
C CYS A 78 -7.71 -8.03 -15.74
N ASP A 79 -7.46 -7.02 -16.59
CA ASP A 79 -7.73 -7.05 -18.03
C ASP A 79 -6.95 -8.19 -18.72
N TRP A 80 -5.71 -8.43 -18.29
CA TRP A 80 -4.97 -9.60 -18.73
C TRP A 80 -5.65 -10.92 -18.32
N MET A 81 -6.12 -11.03 -17.07
CA MET A 81 -6.85 -12.21 -16.58
C MET A 81 -8.15 -12.48 -17.34
N GLN A 82 -8.81 -11.43 -17.85
CA GLN A 82 -10.08 -11.54 -18.57
C GLN A 82 -9.98 -12.43 -19.81
N GLN A 83 -8.81 -12.50 -20.46
CA GLN A 83 -8.57 -13.38 -21.61
C GLN A 83 -8.65 -14.87 -21.25
N TYR A 84 -8.52 -15.23 -19.98
CA TYR A 84 -8.50 -16.62 -19.53
C TYR A 84 -9.71 -16.97 -18.67
N SER A 85 -10.20 -16.04 -17.85
CA SER A 85 -11.36 -16.26 -17.01
C SER A 85 -12.07 -14.97 -16.62
N GLU A 86 -13.31 -14.82 -17.08
CA GLU A 86 -14.20 -13.73 -16.69
C GLU A 86 -14.48 -13.73 -15.18
N THR A 87 -14.63 -14.90 -14.55
CA THR A 87 -14.87 -15.01 -13.11
C THR A 87 -13.69 -14.47 -12.30
N TYR A 88 -12.46 -14.88 -12.59
CA TYR A 88 -11.29 -14.37 -11.87
C TYR A 88 -11.06 -12.88 -12.16
N TYR A 89 -11.30 -12.43 -13.40
CA TYR A 89 -11.29 -11.02 -13.76
C TYR A 89 -12.22 -10.19 -12.87
N LEU A 90 -13.50 -10.57 -12.76
CA LEU A 90 -14.48 -9.81 -11.97
C LEU A 90 -14.12 -9.78 -10.48
N ILE A 91 -13.68 -10.92 -9.92
CA ILE A 91 -13.25 -10.99 -8.53
C ILE A 91 -12.04 -10.07 -8.30
N MET A 92 -11.02 -10.16 -9.15
CA MET A 92 -9.81 -9.33 -9.05
C MET A 92 -10.11 -7.85 -9.25
N LEU A 93 -11.02 -7.49 -10.16
CA LEU A 93 -11.39 -6.10 -10.41
C LEU A 93 -12.09 -5.48 -9.21
N ILE A 94 -13.11 -6.15 -8.66
CA ILE A 94 -13.82 -5.69 -7.46
C ILE A 94 -12.82 -5.56 -6.30
N ALA A 95 -11.97 -6.56 -6.10
CA ALA A 95 -10.94 -6.55 -5.07
C ALA A 95 -9.95 -5.40 -5.24
N THR A 96 -9.53 -5.10 -6.48
CA THR A 96 -8.63 -3.98 -6.81
C THR A 96 -9.26 -2.64 -6.45
N LEU A 97 -10.52 -2.42 -6.83
CA LEU A 97 -11.23 -1.17 -6.53
C LEU A 97 -11.39 -0.99 -5.02
N VAL A 98 -11.83 -2.03 -4.32
CA VAL A 98 -11.96 -2.01 -2.84
C VAL A 98 -10.61 -1.73 -2.20
N MET A 99 -9.55 -2.40 -2.64
CA MET A 99 -8.19 -2.23 -2.11
C MET A 99 -7.70 -0.80 -2.28
N PHE A 100 -7.67 -0.27 -3.51
CA PHE A 100 -7.03 1.03 -3.77
C PHE A 100 -7.82 2.22 -3.25
N ILE A 101 -9.15 2.18 -3.30
CA ILE A 101 -9.97 3.25 -2.72
C ILE A 101 -9.72 3.33 -1.21
N ASN A 102 -9.77 2.18 -0.53
CA ASN A 102 -9.65 2.17 0.93
C ASN A 102 -8.21 2.38 1.42
N LEU A 103 -7.20 1.80 0.76
CA LEU A 103 -5.82 2.01 1.17
C LEU A 103 -5.33 3.43 0.88
N ALA A 104 -5.79 4.08 -0.20
CA ALA A 104 -5.46 5.49 -0.44
C ALA A 104 -6.06 6.41 0.63
N LEU A 105 -7.31 6.14 1.04
CA LEU A 105 -7.93 6.83 2.17
C LEU A 105 -7.18 6.56 3.48
N HIS A 106 -6.81 5.30 3.74
CA HIS A 106 -6.06 4.94 4.94
C HIS A 106 -4.72 5.68 5.01
N HIS A 107 -3.98 5.71 3.89
CA HIS A 107 -2.71 6.44 3.78
C HIS A 107 -2.88 7.92 4.06
N LEU A 108 -3.89 8.54 3.43
CA LEU A 108 -4.25 9.94 3.66
C LEU A 108 -4.57 10.22 5.12
N PHE A 109 -5.37 9.36 5.76
CA PHE A 109 -5.72 9.50 7.17
C PHE A 109 -4.50 9.36 8.10
N CYS A 110 -3.59 8.42 7.83
CA CYS A 110 -2.32 8.33 8.57
C CYS A 110 -1.53 9.64 8.47
N CYS A 111 -1.37 10.18 7.25
CA CYS A 111 -0.66 11.43 7.04
C CYS A 111 -1.34 12.62 7.75
N LEU A 112 -2.69 12.68 7.74
CA LEU A 112 -3.45 13.75 8.37
C LEU A 112 -3.31 13.74 9.89
N VAL A 113 -3.34 12.56 10.50
CA VAL A 113 -3.16 12.37 11.95
C VAL A 113 -1.81 12.93 12.40
N GLU A 114 -0.74 12.57 11.70
CA GLU A 114 0.60 13.09 11.95
C GLU A 114 0.69 14.60 11.71
N TRP A 115 0.10 15.07 10.60
CA TRP A 115 0.14 16.47 10.20
C TRP A 115 -0.57 17.37 11.22
N PHE A 116 -1.77 17.00 11.66
CA PHE A 116 -2.51 17.76 12.66
C PHE A 116 -1.82 17.74 14.01
N PHE A 117 -1.23 16.62 14.42
CA PHE A 117 -0.49 16.54 15.67
C PHE A 117 0.69 17.52 15.68
N VAL A 118 1.50 17.53 14.61
CA VAL A 118 2.60 18.49 14.45
C VAL A 118 2.09 19.93 14.35
N LYS A 119 1.03 20.17 13.56
CA LYS A 119 0.49 21.52 13.32
C LYS A 119 -0.05 22.16 14.60
N LEU A 120 -0.59 21.36 15.50
CA LEU A 120 -1.18 21.78 16.77
C LEU A 120 -0.16 21.74 17.93
N ASN A 121 1.14 21.88 17.63
CA ASN A 121 2.22 22.01 18.60
C ASN A 121 2.41 20.81 19.54
N LEU A 122 2.07 19.60 19.09
CA LEU A 122 2.35 18.35 19.80
C LEU A 122 1.75 18.32 21.22
N THR A 123 0.56 18.88 21.43
CA THR A 123 -0.11 18.82 22.75
C THR A 123 -0.79 17.48 22.97
N GLU A 124 -1.06 17.15 24.24
CA GLU A 124 -1.74 15.90 24.61
C GLU A 124 -3.17 15.89 24.07
N GLU A 125 -3.86 17.03 24.10
CA GLU A 125 -5.21 17.18 23.53
C GLU A 125 -5.20 16.95 22.01
N ALA A 126 -4.18 17.47 21.32
CA ALA A 126 -4.02 17.23 19.88
C ALA A 126 -3.80 15.74 19.60
N LEU A 127 -2.96 15.06 20.39
CA LEU A 127 -2.72 13.62 20.25
C LEU A 127 -4.01 12.81 20.42
N HIS A 128 -4.78 13.10 21.47
CA HIS A 128 -6.06 12.43 21.72
C HIS A 128 -7.05 12.63 20.57
N ALA A 129 -7.18 13.87 20.09
CA ALA A 129 -8.08 14.19 18.99
C ALA A 129 -7.73 13.43 17.71
N VAL A 130 -6.45 13.44 17.31
CA VAL A 130 -6.02 12.73 16.09
C VAL A 130 -6.07 11.21 16.26
N TRP A 131 -5.81 10.69 17.46
CA TRP A 131 -5.89 9.26 17.74
C TRP A 131 -7.34 8.74 17.72
N ASP A 132 -8.30 9.52 18.20
CA ASP A 132 -9.72 9.20 18.10
C ASP A 132 -10.21 9.25 16.65
N PHE A 133 -9.75 10.23 15.86
CA PHE A 133 -9.97 10.26 14.42
C PHE A 133 -9.38 9.03 13.72
N PHE A 134 -8.16 8.62 14.08
CA PHE A 134 -7.52 7.44 13.49
C PHE A 134 -8.30 6.15 13.81
N LYS A 135 -8.68 5.93 15.07
CA LYS A 135 -9.44 4.73 15.50
C LYS A 135 -10.79 4.61 14.81
N THR A 136 -11.45 5.73 14.51
CA THR A 136 -12.74 5.72 13.81
C THR A 136 -12.61 5.53 12.31
N THR A 137 -11.46 5.88 11.73
CA THR A 137 -11.19 5.76 10.29
C THR A 137 -10.40 4.51 9.91
N CYS A 138 -9.86 3.76 10.88
CA CYS A 138 -9.03 2.57 10.64
C CYS A 138 -9.77 1.42 9.92
N TYR A 139 -11.09 1.47 9.80
CA TYR A 139 -11.85 0.50 8.99
C TYR A 139 -11.43 0.50 7.51
N THR A 140 -10.94 1.64 7.01
CA THR A 140 -10.32 1.73 5.67
C THR A 140 -9.14 0.77 5.52
N MET A 141 -8.32 0.61 6.56
CA MET A 141 -7.23 -0.36 6.57
C MET A 141 -7.75 -1.80 6.41
N TYR A 142 -8.78 -2.16 7.18
CA TYR A 142 -9.33 -3.52 7.16
C TYR A 142 -9.97 -3.86 5.81
N LEU A 143 -10.76 -2.94 5.25
CA LEU A 143 -11.36 -3.12 3.92
C LEU A 143 -10.29 -3.18 2.83
N GLY A 144 -9.26 -2.33 2.93
CA GLY A 144 -8.13 -2.32 2.01
C GLY A 144 -7.36 -3.64 2.00
N TYR A 145 -7.01 -4.16 3.18
CA TYR A 145 -6.32 -5.45 3.30
C TYR A 145 -7.21 -6.65 2.93
N LEU A 146 -8.52 -6.58 3.16
CA LEU A 146 -9.44 -7.60 2.67
C LEU A 146 -9.44 -7.63 1.13
N GLY A 147 -9.53 -6.47 0.48
CA GLY A 147 -9.40 -6.36 -0.97
C GLY A 147 -8.07 -6.92 -1.48
N MET A 148 -6.96 -6.59 -0.82
CA MET A 148 -5.64 -7.13 -1.15
C MET A 148 -5.59 -8.65 -1.05
N LEU A 149 -6.14 -9.23 0.02
CA LEU A 149 -6.16 -10.67 0.23
C LEU A 149 -7.01 -11.39 -0.83
N VAL A 150 -8.20 -10.87 -1.13
CA VAL A 150 -9.07 -11.45 -2.16
C VAL A 150 -8.40 -11.39 -3.54
N PHE A 151 -7.81 -10.24 -3.90
CA PHE A 151 -7.06 -10.11 -5.15
C PHE A 151 -5.92 -11.13 -5.22
N ALA A 152 -5.11 -11.20 -4.17
CA ALA A 152 -3.93 -12.05 -4.11
C ALA A 152 -4.30 -13.54 -4.22
N ALA A 153 -5.31 -13.98 -3.49
CA ALA A 153 -5.80 -15.35 -3.51
C ALA A 153 -6.41 -15.72 -4.87
N ALA A 154 -7.25 -14.85 -5.44
CA ALA A 154 -7.85 -15.07 -6.75
C ALA A 154 -6.76 -15.23 -7.84
N PHE A 155 -5.80 -14.31 -7.86
CA PHE A 155 -4.70 -14.36 -8.81
C PHE A 155 -3.81 -15.60 -8.60
N PHE A 156 -3.49 -15.93 -7.34
CA PHE A 156 -2.67 -17.09 -7.00
C PHE A 156 -3.32 -18.39 -7.49
N ILE A 157 -4.60 -18.60 -7.14
CA ILE A 157 -5.34 -19.80 -7.51
C ILE A 157 -5.43 -19.93 -9.04
N ALA A 158 -5.71 -18.83 -9.75
CA ALA A 158 -5.78 -18.85 -11.21
C ALA A 158 -4.45 -19.31 -11.85
N VAL A 159 -3.31 -18.83 -11.34
CA VAL A 159 -1.98 -19.22 -11.83
C VAL A 159 -1.66 -20.68 -11.51
N VAL A 160 -1.80 -21.13 -10.26
CA VAL A 160 -1.40 -22.49 -9.86
C VAL A 160 -2.31 -23.59 -10.41
N THR A 161 -3.57 -23.26 -10.72
CA THR A 161 -4.53 -24.21 -11.33
C THR A 161 -4.45 -24.25 -12.86
N GLY A 162 -3.52 -23.51 -13.48
CA GLY A 162 -3.35 -23.48 -14.93
C GLY A 162 -4.49 -22.78 -15.67
N LYS A 163 -5.21 -21.88 -14.99
CA LYS A 163 -6.27 -21.04 -15.60
C LYS A 163 -5.73 -19.77 -16.24
N THR A 164 -4.43 -19.74 -16.55
CA THR A 164 -3.74 -18.64 -17.23
C THR A 164 -2.68 -19.20 -18.16
N SER A 165 -2.04 -18.34 -18.96
CA SER A 165 -0.87 -18.70 -19.78
C SER A 165 0.42 -18.85 -18.97
N LEU A 166 0.45 -18.40 -17.71
CA LEU A 166 1.65 -18.48 -16.88
C LEU A 166 1.90 -19.91 -16.39
N PRO A 167 3.16 -20.36 -16.36
CA PRO A 167 3.50 -21.61 -15.71
C PRO A 167 3.22 -21.51 -14.21
N ALA A 168 2.82 -22.61 -13.57
CA ALA A 168 2.39 -22.61 -12.17
C ALA A 168 3.43 -22.02 -11.19
N TRP A 169 4.74 -22.18 -11.48
CA TRP A 169 5.82 -21.61 -10.65
C TRP A 169 5.82 -20.08 -10.62
N ALA A 170 5.24 -19.41 -11.63
CA ALA A 170 5.13 -17.95 -11.68
C ALA A 170 4.34 -17.38 -10.49
N CYS A 171 3.61 -18.23 -9.75
CA CYS A 171 2.94 -17.85 -8.52
C CYS A 171 3.87 -17.27 -7.44
N ILE A 172 5.20 -17.46 -7.54
CA ILE A 172 6.16 -16.77 -6.67
C ILE A 172 6.08 -15.24 -6.82
N PHE A 173 5.65 -14.73 -7.97
CA PHE A 173 5.38 -13.32 -8.23
C PHE A 173 3.91 -12.99 -7.95
N ASN A 174 3.43 -13.39 -6.77
CA ASN A 174 2.14 -13.05 -6.22
C ASN A 174 2.35 -12.43 -4.83
N LEU A 175 1.39 -11.61 -4.38
CA LEU A 175 1.46 -10.99 -3.06
C LEU A 175 1.59 -12.02 -1.92
N LEU A 176 0.94 -13.20 -1.99
CA LEU A 176 0.94 -14.17 -0.88
C LEU A 176 2.33 -14.78 -0.62
N PRO A 177 3.02 -15.39 -1.61
CA PRO A 177 4.35 -15.96 -1.35
C PRO A 177 5.39 -14.89 -1.00
N LEU A 178 5.31 -13.72 -1.64
CA LEU A 178 6.18 -12.59 -1.33
C LEU A 178 5.95 -12.07 0.10
N ALA A 179 4.70 -12.02 0.55
CA ALA A 179 4.37 -11.62 1.92
C ALA A 179 4.95 -12.62 2.95
N ILE A 180 4.88 -13.93 2.69
CA ILE A 180 5.48 -14.95 3.57
C ILE A 180 6.99 -14.70 3.76
N VAL A 181 7.69 -14.30 2.70
CA VAL A 181 9.13 -14.03 2.74
C VAL A 181 9.46 -12.67 3.37
N ILE A 182 8.70 -11.61 3.04
CA ILE A 182 9.06 -10.23 3.35
C ILE A 182 8.50 -9.76 4.69
N LEU A 183 7.30 -10.21 5.10
CA LEU A 183 6.69 -9.77 6.37
C LEU A 183 7.56 -10.03 7.61
N PRO A 184 8.29 -11.17 7.74
CA PRO A 184 9.17 -11.42 8.89
C PRO A 184 10.40 -10.51 8.95
N THR A 185 10.75 -9.81 7.86
CA THR A 185 11.95 -8.98 7.78
C THR A 185 11.79 -7.66 8.54
N LYS A 186 12.88 -6.91 8.71
CA LYS A 186 12.85 -5.54 9.27
C LYS A 186 12.76 -4.44 8.22
N LEU A 187 12.48 -4.80 6.96
CA LEU A 187 12.39 -3.83 5.86
C LEU A 187 11.28 -2.80 6.12
N PRO A 188 11.51 -1.49 5.85
CA PRO A 188 10.44 -0.50 5.79
C PRO A 188 9.58 -0.72 4.54
N ALA A 189 8.37 -0.13 4.52
CA ALA A 189 7.48 -0.13 3.34
C ALA A 189 7.26 -1.52 2.70
N LYS A 190 7.09 -2.56 3.53
CA LYS A 190 7.08 -3.97 3.09
C LYS A 190 6.07 -4.26 1.97
N ALA A 191 4.86 -3.71 2.08
CA ALA A 191 3.81 -3.89 1.08
C ALA A 191 4.26 -3.35 -0.30
N ASN A 192 4.92 -2.20 -0.30
CA ASN A 192 5.46 -1.57 -1.50
C ASN A 192 6.64 -2.36 -2.08
N VAL A 193 7.53 -2.90 -1.25
CA VAL A 193 8.61 -3.80 -1.72
C VAL A 193 8.04 -5.06 -2.37
N ILE A 194 7.01 -5.66 -1.76
CA ILE A 194 6.28 -6.81 -2.32
C ILE A 194 5.69 -6.44 -3.69
N GLY A 195 5.03 -5.29 -3.79
CA GLY A 195 4.44 -4.78 -5.04
C GLY A 195 5.49 -4.60 -6.15
N VAL A 196 6.64 -3.99 -5.84
CA VAL A 196 7.75 -3.83 -6.81
C VAL A 196 8.21 -5.19 -7.34
N ILE A 197 8.45 -6.16 -6.46
CA ILE A 197 8.93 -7.49 -6.87
C ILE A 197 7.88 -8.21 -7.72
N MET A 198 6.60 -8.12 -7.33
CA MET A 198 5.48 -8.69 -8.08
C MET A 198 5.44 -8.12 -9.50
N PHE A 199 5.33 -6.79 -9.66
CA PHE A 199 5.21 -6.18 -10.97
C PHE A 199 6.49 -6.32 -11.81
N ALA A 200 7.67 -6.26 -11.19
CA ALA A 200 8.93 -6.50 -11.90
C ALA A 200 8.95 -7.92 -12.50
N GLY A 201 8.61 -8.94 -11.71
CA GLY A 201 8.54 -10.32 -12.20
C GLY A 201 7.49 -10.52 -13.28
N LEU A 202 6.27 -10.00 -13.05
CA LEU A 202 5.17 -10.15 -14.00
C LEU A 202 5.43 -9.40 -15.32
N LEU A 203 6.15 -8.27 -15.33
CA LEU A 203 6.53 -7.55 -16.56
C LEU A 203 7.35 -8.40 -17.54
N PHE A 204 8.16 -9.31 -17.02
CA PHE A 204 8.94 -10.24 -17.83
C PHE A 204 8.13 -11.46 -18.29
N LEU A 205 7.11 -11.84 -17.51
CA LEU A 205 6.34 -13.06 -17.74
C LEU A 205 5.06 -12.85 -18.57
N ILE A 206 4.51 -11.63 -18.57
CA ILE A 206 3.34 -11.18 -19.35
C ILE A 206 3.81 -10.24 -20.45
#